data_AF-A0AAV9ZT80-F1
#
_entry.id   AF-A0AAV9ZT80-F1
#
_cell.length_a   1.000
_cell.length_b   1.000
_cell.length_c   1.000
_cell.angle_alpha   90.00
_cell.angle_beta   90.00
_cell.angle_gamma   90.00
#
_symmetry.space_group_name_H-M   'P 1'
#
loop_
_entity.id
_entity.type
_entity.pdbx_description
1 polymer ?
#
loop_
_entity_poly.entity_id
_entity_poly.type
_entity_poly.pdbx_seq_one_letter_code
_entity_poly.pdbx_strand_id
1 'polypeptide(L)'
;MADSVEESLVKVDDLWFTTDTIIIIRAENKIFRVPGGILAARSSVFRDMISFPQPEVVTTNSDFEQMDGCPVVRLHDAAEDVEVFLRAIYDSSMAVRMHI
;
A
#
# COMPACT_ATOMS: atom_id res chain seq x y z
N MET A 1 -23.54 -0.79 -21.61
CA MET A 1 -23.53 0.35 -20.67
C MET A 1 -23.28 -0.26 -19.30
N ALA A 2 -22.00 -0.57 -19.02
CA ALA A 2 -21.63 -1.28 -17.79
C ALA A 2 -21.38 -0.23 -16.71
N ASP A 3 -22.15 -0.39 -15.65
CA ASP A 3 -22.21 0.40 -14.43
C ASP A 3 -20.80 0.69 -13.90
N SER A 4 -20.38 1.96 -13.97
CA SER A 4 -19.23 2.44 -13.24
C SER A 4 -19.65 2.57 -11.78
N VAL A 5 -19.67 1.45 -11.05
CA VAL A 5 -19.66 1.50 -9.58
C VAL A 5 -18.39 2.24 -9.19
N GLU A 6 -18.55 3.51 -8.81
CA GLU A 6 -17.55 4.25 -8.05
C GLU A 6 -17.42 3.53 -6.72
N GLU A 7 -16.56 2.52 -6.68
CA GLU A 7 -16.25 1.77 -5.47
C GLU A 7 -15.67 2.79 -4.49
N SER A 8 -16.48 3.18 -3.51
CA SER A 8 -16.11 4.16 -2.51
C SER A 8 -14.92 3.62 -1.73
N LEU A 9 -13.74 4.18 -2.01
CA LEU A 9 -12.52 3.79 -1.34
C LEU A 9 -12.62 4.12 0.16
N VAL A 10 -12.42 3.11 0.99
CA VAL A 10 -12.41 3.18 2.44
C VAL A 10 -10.97 3.33 2.91
N LYS A 11 -10.71 4.47 3.53
CA LYS A 11 -9.43 4.73 4.18
C LYS A 11 -9.35 3.99 5.52
N VAL A 12 -8.21 3.34 5.77
CA VAL A 12 -7.91 2.72 7.07
C VAL A 12 -7.07 3.69 7.90
N ASP A 13 -7.71 4.39 8.83
CA ASP A 13 -7.07 5.43 9.66
C ASP A 13 -5.91 4.91 10.51
N ASP A 14 -5.99 3.68 11.04
CA ASP A 14 -4.91 3.03 11.81
C ASP A 14 -3.62 2.85 10.98
N LEU A 15 -3.74 2.80 9.66
CA LEU A 15 -2.65 2.59 8.72
C LEU A 15 -2.50 3.81 7.80
N TRP A 16 -2.67 5.01 8.36
CA TRP A 16 -2.55 6.28 7.64
C TRP A 16 -1.40 7.17 8.12
N PHE A 17 -0.19 6.80 7.75
CA PHE A 17 1.04 7.47 8.16
C PHE A 17 1.31 8.74 7.34
N THR A 18 2.01 9.72 7.93
CA THR A 18 2.31 11.04 7.34
C THR A 18 3.80 11.34 7.16
N THR A 19 4.64 10.32 7.13
CA THR A 19 6.11 10.43 6.99
C THR A 19 6.54 10.82 5.57
N ASP A 20 7.82 11.10 5.36
CA ASP A 20 8.38 11.57 4.08
C ASP A 20 8.41 10.51 2.96
N THR A 21 8.49 9.21 3.29
CA THR A 21 8.54 8.12 2.29
C THR A 21 7.32 7.22 2.41
N ILE A 22 6.23 7.65 1.78
CA ILE A 22 4.93 6.97 1.82
C ILE A 22 4.63 6.27 0.50
N ILE A 23 4.02 5.10 0.61
CA ILE A 23 3.37 4.38 -0.47
C ILE A 23 1.91 4.15 -0.11
N ILE A 24 1.04 4.19 -1.11
CA ILE A 24 -0.36 3.85 -0.94
C ILE A 24 -0.57 2.44 -1.44
N ILE A 25 -1.18 1.61 -0.61
CA ILE A 25 -1.58 0.25 -0.99
C ILE A 25 -3.09 0.25 -1.14
N ARG A 26 -3.57 -0.24 -2.27
CA ARG A 26 -4.99 -0.45 -2.52
C ARG A 26 -5.25 -1.94 -2.60
N ALA A 27 -6.20 -2.43 -1.84
CA ALA A 27 -6.71 -3.80 -1.92
C ALA A 27 -8.24 -3.72 -1.93
N GLU A 28 -8.85 -4.20 -3.01
CA GLU A 28 -10.29 -4.02 -3.26
C GLU A 28 -10.71 -2.54 -3.06
N ASN A 29 -11.66 -2.31 -2.15
CA ASN A 29 -12.18 -1.02 -1.78
C ASN A 29 -11.42 -0.35 -0.62
N LYS A 30 -10.35 -0.94 -0.06
CA LYS A 30 -9.57 -0.33 1.02
C LYS A 30 -8.27 0.29 0.54
N ILE A 31 -7.92 1.42 1.16
CA ILE A 31 -6.64 2.10 0.94
C ILE A 31 -5.88 2.28 2.25
N PHE A 32 -4.58 2.01 2.16
CA PHE A 32 -3.63 2.08 3.26
C PHE A 32 -2.50 3.03 2.86
N ARG A 33 -2.04 3.87 3.78
CA ARG A 33 -0.97 4.83 3.53
C ARG A 33 0.18 4.56 4.48
N VAL A 34 1.20 3.82 4.01
CA VAL A 34 2.24 3.25 4.88
C VAL A 34 3.66 3.61 4.43
N PRO A 35 4.66 3.59 5.33
CA PRO A 35 6.06 3.84 4.96
C PRO A 35 6.67 2.72 4.10
N GLY A 36 6.96 2.98 2.82
CA GLY A 36 7.46 1.97 1.88
C GLY A 36 8.76 1.29 2.34
N GLY A 37 9.64 2.02 3.02
CA GLY A 37 10.91 1.49 3.53
C GLY A 37 10.75 0.37 4.57
N ILE A 38 9.78 0.49 5.48
CA ILE A 38 9.52 -0.56 6.49
C ILE A 38 8.95 -1.80 5.83
N LEU A 39 8.03 -1.61 4.87
CA LEU A 39 7.44 -2.70 4.10
C LEU A 39 8.49 -3.48 3.31
N ALA A 40 9.39 -2.78 2.62
CA ALA A 40 10.52 -3.38 1.90
C ALA A 40 11.52 -4.07 2.84
N ALA A 41 11.73 -3.53 4.05
CA ALA A 41 12.60 -4.17 5.04
C ALA A 41 12.01 -5.49 5.55
N ARG A 42 10.68 -5.57 5.71
CA ARG A 42 9.97 -6.71 6.31
C ARG A 42 9.42 -7.73 5.31
N SER A 43 9.38 -7.40 4.01
CA SER A 43 8.95 -8.33 2.95
C SER A 43 9.81 -8.16 1.69
N SER A 44 10.42 -9.26 1.24
CA SER A 44 11.16 -9.28 -0.02
C SER A 44 10.25 -9.04 -1.23
N VAL A 45 9.01 -9.52 -1.19
CA VAL A 45 8.04 -9.31 -2.27
C VAL A 45 7.75 -7.82 -2.44
N PHE A 46 7.45 -7.11 -1.34
CA PHE A 46 7.22 -5.67 -1.41
C PHE A 46 8.50 -4.90 -1.72
N ARG A 47 9.67 -5.36 -1.25
CA ARG A 47 10.95 -4.77 -1.64
C ARG A 47 11.12 -4.81 -3.14
N ASP A 48 10.91 -5.98 -3.75
CA ASP A 48 11.07 -6.17 -5.18
C ASP A 48 10.05 -5.29 -5.91
N MET A 49 8.76 -5.36 -5.54
CA MET A 49 7.69 -4.54 -6.13
C MET A 49 7.95 -3.03 -6.06
N ILE A 50 8.51 -2.52 -4.96
CA ILE A 50 8.83 -1.10 -4.77
C ILE A 50 10.14 -0.74 -5.49
N SER A 51 11.10 -1.66 -5.54
CA SER A 51 12.42 -1.44 -6.15
C SER A 51 12.39 -1.40 -7.66
N PHE A 52 11.40 -2.05 -8.29
CA PHE A 52 11.17 -1.88 -9.70
C PHE A 52 10.61 -0.47 -9.92
N PRO A 53 11.37 0.44 -10.57
CA PRO A 53 10.81 1.70 -10.98
C PRO A 53 9.65 1.36 -11.90
N GLN A 54 8.42 1.63 -11.44
CA GLN A 54 7.31 1.63 -12.36
C GLN A 54 7.67 2.63 -13.45
N PRO A 55 7.55 2.26 -14.74
CA PRO A 55 7.98 3.13 -15.83
C PRO A 55 7.35 4.51 -15.62
N GLU A 56 8.17 5.56 -15.61
CA GLU A 56 7.72 6.95 -15.56
C GLU A 56 6.92 7.23 -16.84
N VAL A 57 5.64 6.85 -16.87
CA VAL A 57 4.76 7.16 -17.99
C VAL A 57 4.13 8.50 -17.71
N VAL A 58 4.80 9.51 -18.24
CA VAL A 58 4.25 10.74 -18.79
C VAL A 58 2.77 10.54 -19.14
N THR A 59 1.89 11.11 -18.34
CA THR A 59 0.50 11.48 -18.62
C THR A 59 -0.11 10.89 -19.89
N THR A 60 -0.97 9.86 -19.76
CA THR A 60 -2.28 9.70 -20.43
C THR A 60 -2.71 8.23 -20.38
N ASN A 61 -3.75 7.94 -19.58
CA ASN A 61 -4.51 6.69 -19.52
C ASN A 61 -3.80 5.41 -19.07
N SER A 62 -4.32 4.93 -17.93
CA SER A 62 -4.46 3.53 -17.54
C SER A 62 -3.19 2.83 -17.03
N ASP A 63 -3.15 2.68 -15.70
CA ASP A 63 -2.59 1.56 -14.91
C ASP A 63 -1.70 1.98 -13.73
N PHE A 64 -1.22 3.23 -13.70
CA PHE A 64 -0.54 3.78 -12.53
C PHE A 64 -1.41 4.82 -11.83
N GLU A 65 -2.11 4.39 -10.78
CA GLU A 65 -2.79 5.31 -9.88
C GLU A 65 -1.73 6.09 -9.06
N GLN A 66 -1.76 7.41 -9.13
CA GLN A 66 -1.09 8.26 -8.16
C GLN A 66 -2.18 8.93 -7.33
N MET A 67 -2.07 8.85 -6.02
CA MET A 67 -3.03 9.47 -5.10
C MET A 67 -2.24 10.36 -4.14
N ASP A 68 -2.60 11.65 -4.09
CA ASP A 68 -1.84 12.68 -3.36
C ASP A 68 -0.34 12.74 -3.70
N GLY A 69 0.02 12.47 -4.95
CA GLY A 69 1.42 12.44 -5.40
C GLY A 69 2.24 11.26 -4.85
N CYS A 70 1.61 10.33 -4.15
CA CYS A 70 2.23 9.08 -3.69
C CYS A 70 1.97 7.95 -4.70
N PRO A 71 2.93 7.03 -4.91
CA PRO A 71 2.71 5.85 -5.74
C PRO A 71 1.65 4.95 -5.11
N VAL A 72 0.71 4.46 -5.92
CA VAL A 72 -0.30 3.47 -5.50
C VAL A 72 0.10 2.10 -6.02
N VAL A 73 0.15 1.12 -5.12
CA VAL A 73 0.30 -0.30 -5.43
C VAL A 73 -1.04 -0.97 -5.23
N ARG A 74 -1.65 -1.45 -6.31
CA ARG A 74 -2.85 -2.28 -6.26
C ARG A 74 -2.45 -3.73 -5.99
N LEU A 75 -3.06 -4.32 -4.96
CA LEU A 75 -2.98 -5.73 -4.66
C LEU A 75 -4.29 -6.40 -5.07
N HIS A 76 -4.19 -7.64 -5.54
CA HIS A 76 -5.33 -8.48 -5.88
C HIS A 76 -5.80 -9.35 -4.72
N ASP A 77 -5.11 -9.28 -3.58
CA ASP A 77 -5.46 -9.96 -2.33
C ASP A 77 -6.67 -9.31 -1.66
N ALA A 78 -7.34 -10.05 -0.78
CA ALA A 78 -8.48 -9.55 -0.01
C ALA A 78 -8.07 -8.38 0.89
N ALA A 79 -8.93 -7.37 1.00
CA ALA A 79 -8.62 -6.18 1.79
C ALA A 79 -8.40 -6.48 3.28
N GLU A 80 -9.07 -7.50 3.81
CA GLU A 80 -8.90 -7.98 5.19
C GLU A 80 -7.52 -8.60 5.43
N ASP A 81 -7.06 -9.45 4.51
CA ASP A 81 -5.75 -10.10 4.62
C ASP A 81 -4.61 -9.08 4.57
N VAL A 82 -4.73 -8.11 3.66
CA VAL A 82 -3.76 -7.00 3.52
C VAL A 82 -3.76 -6.13 4.78
N GLU A 83 -4.93 -5.81 5.35
CA GLU A 83 -5.02 -5.03 6.59
C GLU A 83 -4.35 -5.75 7.76
N VAL A 84 -4.64 -7.05 7.95
CA VAL A 84 -4.03 -7.88 9.01
C VAL A 84 -2.51 -7.93 8.84
N PHE A 85 -2.03 -8.13 7.61
CA PHE A 85 -0.61 -8.16 7.29
C PHE A 85 0.08 -6.83 7.60
N LEU A 86 -0.48 -5.71 7.15
CA LEU A 86 0.07 -4.38 7.40
C LEU A 86 0.05 -4.05 8.90
N ARG A 87 -1.03 -4.39 9.62
CA ARG A 87 -1.06 -4.26 11.08
C ARG A 87 0.05 -5.07 11.74
N ALA A 88 0.31 -6.31 11.33
CA ALA A 88 1.41 -7.11 11.89
C ALA A 88 2.81 -6.50 11.66
N ILE A 89 2.98 -5.70 10.59
CA ILE A 89 4.24 -5.02 10.28
C ILE A 89 4.41 -3.72 11.08
N TYR A 90 3.34 -2.94 11.22
CA TYR A 90 3.39 -1.58 11.77
C TYR A 90 2.94 -1.46 13.22
N ASP A 91 2.19 -2.44 13.74
CA ASP A 91 1.84 -2.50 15.14
C ASP A 91 3.07 -2.91 15.96
N SER A 92 3.72 -1.90 16.54
CA SER A 92 4.87 -2.09 17.43
C SER A 92 4.51 -2.80 18.74
N SER A 93 3.22 -3.03 19.04
CA SER A 93 2.78 -3.89 20.13
C SER A 93 2.93 -5.39 19.81
N MET A 94 3.06 -5.76 18.53
CA MET A 94 3.27 -7.13 18.06
C MET A 94 4.70 -7.39 17.58
N ALA A 95 5.61 -6.41 17.76
CA ALA A 95 7.03 -6.63 17.59
C ALA A 95 7.57 -7.42 18.79
N VAL A 96 7.40 -8.76 18.77
CA VAL A 96 8.20 -9.65 19.61
C VAL A 96 9.65 -9.30 19.33
N ARG A 97 10.27 -8.70 20.34
CA ARG A 97 11.66 -8.29 20.41
C ARG A 97 12.55 -9.51 20.15
N MET A 98 12.85 -9.81 18.88
CA MET A 98 13.89 -10.77 18.53
C MET A 98 15.23 -10.13 18.86
N HIS A 99 15.81 -10.57 19.98
CA HIS A 99 17.23 -10.40 20.28
C HIS A 99 18.01 -11.45 19.48
N ILE A 100 18.87 -10.98 18.58
CA ILE A 100 20.06 -11.68 18.12
C ILE A 100 21.24 -10.92 18.69
#